data_AF-A0A7K4T059-F1
#
_entry.id   AF-A0A7K4T059-F1
#
_cell.length_a   1.000
_cell.length_b   1.000
_cell.length_c   1.000
_cell.angle_alpha   90.00
_cell.angle_beta   90.00
_cell.angle_gamma   90.00
#
_symmetry.space_group_name_H-M   'P 1'
#
loop_
_entity.id
_entity.type
_entity.pdbx_description
1 polymer ?
#
loop_
_entity_poly.entity_id
_entity_poly.type
_entity_poly.pdbx_seq_one_letter_code
_entity_poly.pdbx_strand_id
1 'polypeptide(L)'
;QPLQLDCDLCAIVSNSGQMAGQKVGAEIDKSSCIWRMNNAPTKGYEEDVGKRTTVRVVSHTSVPLLLKNPEYFFKETNNTVYVIWGPFRNMRKDGNGIVYNMLKKTVDSYPTAKIYVTTEKRMSYCDVVFKKETGKDRVQSGSYLSTGWFTLILAMDACYGIHVYGMINDTYCKSEGFRKVPYHYYEPGRDECEEYFLHENAPYGGHRFITEKKVFAKWAKKNAIIFTHPNWTVS
;
A
#
# COMPACT_ATOMS: atom_id res chain seq x y z
N GLN A 1 6.10 4.17 21.07
CA GLN A 1 4.79 4.81 21.31
C GLN A 1 3.83 4.33 20.23
N PRO A 2 2.51 4.21 20.52
CA PRO A 2 1.52 3.91 19.48
C PRO A 2 1.42 5.06 18.48
N LEU A 3 1.04 4.74 17.24
CA LEU A 3 0.77 5.74 16.22
C LEU A 3 -0.60 6.38 16.50
N GLN A 4 -0.65 7.70 16.51
CA GLN A 4 -1.89 8.49 16.60
C GLN A 4 -2.05 9.29 15.32
N LEU A 5 -3.21 9.20 14.69
CA LEU A 5 -3.57 9.91 13.47
C LEU A 5 -4.91 10.61 13.71
N ASP A 6 -5.01 11.84 13.24
CA ASP A 6 -6.26 12.59 13.21
C ASP A 6 -6.72 12.68 11.75
N CYS A 7 -7.46 11.66 11.31
CA CYS A 7 -7.87 11.51 9.93
C CYS A 7 -9.39 11.33 9.86
N ASP A 8 -10.06 12.24 9.15
CA ASP A 8 -11.47 12.10 8.81
C ASP A 8 -11.64 11.38 7.47
N LEU A 9 -11.49 12.13 6.37
CA LEU A 9 -11.43 11.58 5.03
C LEU A 9 -10.00 11.23 4.65
N CYS A 10 -9.77 9.96 4.33
CA CYS A 10 -8.50 9.44 3.84
C CYS A 10 -8.51 9.18 2.34
N ALA A 11 -7.46 9.61 1.64
CA ALA A 11 -7.17 9.18 0.28
C ALA A 11 -6.07 8.11 0.31
N ILE A 12 -6.35 6.91 -0.21
CA ILE A 12 -5.34 5.88 -0.48
C ILE A 12 -5.02 5.94 -1.97
N VAL A 13 -3.77 6.25 -2.30
CA VAL A 13 -3.31 6.26 -3.70
C VAL A 13 -2.56 4.97 -3.98
N SER A 14 -3.13 4.14 -4.85
CA SER A 14 -2.48 2.92 -5.32
C SER A 14 -1.27 3.25 -6.21
N ASN A 15 -0.35 2.29 -6.34
CA ASN A 15 0.82 2.44 -7.18
C ASN A 15 0.52 2.19 -8.67
N SER A 16 -0.69 1.72 -9.00
CA SER A 16 -1.10 1.29 -10.33
C SER A 16 -0.85 2.34 -11.41
N GLY A 17 -0.50 1.88 -12.62
CA GLY A 17 -0.50 2.70 -13.83
C GLY A 17 -1.86 3.29 -14.21
N GLN A 18 -2.97 2.84 -13.59
CA GLN A 18 -4.28 3.48 -13.76
C GLN A 18 -4.26 4.96 -13.36
N MET A 19 -3.36 5.36 -12.45
CA MET A 19 -3.23 6.76 -12.05
C MET A 19 -2.66 7.67 -13.14
N ALA A 20 -1.98 7.13 -14.16
CA ALA A 20 -1.35 7.94 -15.19
C ALA A 20 -2.39 8.66 -16.08
N GLY A 21 -2.30 9.99 -16.12
CA GLY A 21 -3.17 10.88 -16.89
C GLY A 21 -4.54 11.14 -16.27
N GLN A 22 -4.77 10.78 -15.00
CA GLN A 22 -6.06 11.01 -14.33
C GLN A 22 -6.27 12.45 -13.90
N LYS A 23 -5.19 13.22 -13.67
CA LYS A 23 -5.22 14.64 -13.29
C LYS A 23 -6.04 14.95 -12.02
N VAL A 24 -6.11 13.99 -11.10
CA VAL A 24 -6.88 14.09 -9.84
C VAL A 24 -6.03 14.50 -8.63
N GLY A 25 -4.79 14.92 -8.84
CA GLY A 25 -3.87 15.24 -7.75
C GLY A 25 -4.37 16.34 -6.81
N ALA A 26 -5.02 17.37 -7.36
CA ALA A 26 -5.63 18.44 -6.57
C ALA A 26 -6.85 17.97 -5.76
N GLU A 27 -7.55 16.93 -6.19
CA GLU A 27 -8.64 16.31 -5.43
C GLU A 27 -8.09 15.47 -4.28
N ILE A 28 -7.10 14.61 -4.55
CA ILE A 28 -6.40 13.81 -3.54
C ILE A 28 -5.85 14.71 -2.42
N ASP A 29 -5.25 15.84 -2.80
CA ASP A 29 -4.65 16.79 -1.85
C ASP A 29 -5.68 17.54 -0.98
N LYS A 30 -6.99 17.34 -1.15
CA LYS A 30 -8.03 17.87 -0.25
C LYS A 30 -8.33 16.97 0.95
N SER A 31 -7.93 15.69 0.90
CA SER A 31 -8.15 14.77 2.02
C SER A 31 -7.34 15.17 3.26
N SER A 32 -7.88 14.85 4.45
CA SER A 32 -7.22 15.10 5.73
C SER A 32 -5.90 14.32 5.80
N CYS A 33 -5.96 13.04 5.42
CA CYS A 33 -4.81 12.16 5.37
C CYS A 33 -4.65 11.48 4.01
N ILE A 34 -3.42 11.46 3.50
CA ILE A 34 -3.09 10.81 2.24
C ILE A 34 -2.12 9.68 2.49
N TRP A 35 -2.53 8.49 2.08
CA TRP A 35 -1.86 7.22 2.29
C TRP A 35 -1.25 6.75 0.98
N ARG A 36 0.06 6.49 0.99
CA ARG A 36 0.81 5.96 -0.16
C ARG A 36 1.56 4.70 0.22
N MET A 37 2.01 3.95 -0.78
CA MET A 37 2.65 2.66 -0.58
C MET A 37 4.06 2.61 -1.14
N ASN A 38 4.96 1.97 -0.39
CA ASN A 38 6.32 1.65 -0.80
C ASN A 38 7.08 2.87 -1.34
N ASN A 39 7.80 2.74 -2.44
CA ASN A 39 8.64 3.79 -3.04
C ASN A 39 7.91 4.66 -4.09
N ALA A 40 6.57 4.62 -4.15
CA ALA A 40 5.82 5.38 -5.15
C ALA A 40 6.04 6.90 -4.97
N PRO A 41 6.67 7.59 -5.94
CA PRO A 41 6.98 9.00 -5.83
C PRO A 41 5.75 9.87 -6.12
N THR A 42 5.75 11.09 -5.60
CA THR A 42 4.85 12.17 -6.05
C THR A 42 5.53 13.11 -7.02
N LYS A 43 6.86 13.26 -6.90
CA LYS A 43 7.66 14.19 -7.70
C LYS A 43 7.64 13.79 -9.18
N GLY A 44 7.20 14.70 -10.05
CA GLY A 44 6.99 14.46 -11.48
C GLY A 44 5.63 13.85 -11.84
N TYR A 45 4.78 13.56 -10.86
CA TYR A 45 3.45 12.95 -11.05
C TYR A 45 2.35 13.73 -10.32
N GLU A 46 2.64 14.93 -9.83
CA GLU A 46 1.79 15.71 -8.93
C GLU A 46 0.41 16.00 -9.50
N GLU A 47 0.31 16.23 -10.82
CA GLU A 47 -0.97 16.47 -11.50
C GLU A 47 -1.90 15.27 -11.34
N ASP A 48 -1.37 14.06 -11.45
CA ASP A 48 -2.14 12.81 -11.40
C ASP A 48 -2.37 12.31 -9.98
N VAL A 49 -1.33 12.31 -9.14
CA VAL A 49 -1.34 11.61 -7.86
C VAL A 49 -1.30 12.54 -6.65
N GLY A 50 -1.18 13.86 -6.84
CA GLY A 50 -1.09 14.85 -5.76
C GLY A 50 0.32 14.97 -5.18
N LYS A 51 0.53 16.01 -4.37
CA LYS A 51 1.84 16.37 -3.78
C LYS A 51 2.03 15.80 -2.39
N ARG A 52 0.95 15.75 -1.60
CA ARG A 52 1.02 15.48 -0.17
C ARG A 52 1.12 13.98 0.09
N THR A 53 1.78 13.64 1.20
CA THR A 53 1.78 12.30 1.81
C THR A 53 1.71 12.49 3.31
N THR A 54 0.73 11.88 3.96
CA THR A 54 0.62 11.87 5.43
C THR A 54 1.18 10.58 6.00
N VAL A 55 0.77 9.45 5.42
CA VAL A 55 1.19 8.11 5.84
C VAL A 55 1.76 7.36 4.64
N ARG A 56 2.88 6.68 4.83
CA ARG A 56 3.47 5.79 3.84
C ARG A 56 3.66 4.40 4.42
N VAL A 57 2.89 3.44 3.91
CA VAL A 57 2.98 2.04 4.33
C VAL A 57 4.00 1.34 3.44
N VAL A 58 5.01 0.72 4.05
CA VAL A 58 6.19 0.22 3.31
C VAL A 58 6.44 -1.23 3.68
N SER A 59 6.49 -2.10 2.67
CA SER A 59 7.01 -3.46 2.83
C SER A 59 8.48 -3.41 3.21
N HIS A 60 8.91 -4.31 4.08
CA HIS A 60 10.32 -4.52 4.41
C HIS A 60 11.19 -4.72 3.15
N THR A 61 10.65 -5.33 2.08
CA THR A 61 11.37 -5.50 0.80
C THR A 61 11.53 -4.19 0.02
N SER A 62 10.68 -3.19 0.27
CA SER A 62 10.75 -1.86 -0.35
C SER A 62 11.63 -0.88 0.42
N VAL A 63 12.01 -1.17 1.67
CA VAL A 63 12.90 -0.29 2.45
C VAL A 63 14.21 0.03 1.71
N PRO A 64 14.94 -0.95 1.13
CA PRO A 64 16.14 -0.64 0.34
C PRO A 64 15.89 0.31 -0.84
N LEU A 65 14.68 0.30 -1.43
CA LEU A 65 14.34 1.19 -2.54
C LEU A 65 14.16 2.64 -2.07
N LEU A 66 13.58 2.86 -0.89
CA LEU A 66 13.50 4.19 -0.29
C LEU A 66 14.91 4.73 0.00
N LEU A 67 15.81 3.87 0.47
CA LEU A 67 17.19 4.23 0.80
C LEU A 67 18.06 4.55 -0.43
N LYS A 68 17.57 4.32 -1.66
CA LYS A 68 18.24 4.85 -2.87
C LYS A 68 18.06 6.36 -3.03
N ASN A 69 17.02 6.94 -2.44
CA ASN A 69 16.78 8.38 -2.45
C ASN A 69 16.31 8.87 -1.07
N PRO A 70 17.16 8.78 -0.04
CA PRO A 70 16.76 9.04 1.33
C PRO A 70 16.48 10.52 1.60
N GLU A 71 17.10 11.44 0.83
CA GLU A 71 16.82 12.88 0.91
C GLU A 71 15.35 13.17 0.53
N TYR A 72 14.85 12.59 -0.57
CA TYR A 72 13.45 12.76 -0.95
C TYR A 72 12.49 12.25 0.12
N PHE A 73 12.68 11.00 0.56
CA PHE A 73 11.75 10.39 1.51
C PHE A 73 11.90 10.99 2.92
N PHE A 74 13.09 11.05 3.49
CA PHE A 74 13.26 11.35 4.92
C PHE A 74 13.57 12.82 5.22
N LYS A 75 13.78 13.67 4.20
CA LYS A 75 14.04 15.11 4.37
C LYS A 75 13.07 16.01 3.60
N GLU A 76 12.90 15.83 2.29
CA GLU A 76 11.94 16.62 1.50
C GLU A 76 10.50 16.37 1.98
N THR A 77 10.16 15.10 2.28
CA THR A 77 8.85 14.72 2.82
C THR A 77 8.85 14.54 4.35
N ASN A 78 9.46 15.47 5.09
CA ASN A 78 9.70 15.36 6.55
C ASN A 78 8.45 15.16 7.43
N ASN A 79 7.27 15.51 6.95
CA ASN A 79 6.02 15.33 7.68
C ASN A 79 5.38 13.93 7.48
N THR A 80 5.94 13.11 6.59
CA THR A 80 5.45 11.76 6.32
C THR A 80 5.70 10.84 7.51
N VAL A 81 4.67 10.12 7.94
CA VAL A 81 4.78 8.99 8.85
C VAL A 81 4.99 7.71 8.05
N TYR A 82 6.06 6.98 8.33
CA TYR A 82 6.37 5.70 7.71
C TYR A 82 5.89 4.57 8.60
N VAL A 83 5.11 3.64 8.05
CA VAL A 83 4.70 2.41 8.74
C VAL A 83 5.29 1.21 7.99
N ILE A 84 6.34 0.62 8.57
CA ILE A 84 7.06 -0.49 7.97
C ILE A 84 6.49 -1.82 8.45
N TRP A 85 6.12 -2.70 7.52
CA TRP A 85 5.63 -4.04 7.80
C TRP A 85 6.56 -5.10 7.22
N GLY A 86 6.68 -6.24 7.90
CA GLY A 86 7.56 -7.31 7.44
C GLY A 86 7.59 -8.52 8.38
N PRO A 87 8.20 -9.64 7.93
CA PRO A 87 8.34 -10.83 8.75
C PRO A 87 9.28 -10.57 9.93
N PHE A 88 8.98 -11.20 11.07
CA PHE A 88 9.75 -11.03 12.31
C PHE A 88 11.27 -11.16 12.09
N ARG A 89 11.71 -12.17 11.33
CA ARG A 89 13.12 -12.41 11.00
C ARG A 89 13.86 -11.16 10.49
N ASN A 90 13.22 -10.35 9.63
CA ASN A 90 13.83 -9.15 9.05
C ASN A 90 13.68 -7.91 9.95
N MET A 91 12.77 -7.96 10.92
CA MET A 91 12.40 -6.86 11.82
C MET A 91 12.91 -7.05 13.26
N ARG A 92 13.76 -8.05 13.51
CA ARG A 92 14.34 -8.34 14.84
C ARG A 92 15.13 -7.15 15.38
N LYS A 93 14.94 -6.86 16.66
CA LYS A 93 15.57 -5.72 17.36
C LYS A 93 16.89 -6.06 18.05
N ASP A 94 17.26 -7.34 18.08
CA ASP A 94 18.46 -7.88 18.72
C ASP A 94 19.72 -7.79 17.86
N GLY A 95 19.72 -6.93 16.83
CA GLY A 95 20.85 -6.75 15.92
C GLY A 95 20.86 -7.72 14.74
N ASN A 96 19.99 -8.72 14.68
CA ASN A 96 19.92 -9.66 13.54
C ASN A 96 18.84 -9.31 12.50
N GLY A 97 18.01 -8.30 12.75
CA GLY A 97 16.97 -7.86 11.82
C GLY A 97 17.55 -6.93 10.76
N ILE A 98 17.84 -7.45 9.58
CA ILE A 98 18.50 -6.71 8.49
C ILE A 98 17.76 -5.39 8.19
N VAL A 99 16.44 -5.43 8.04
CA VAL A 99 15.63 -4.25 7.72
C VAL A 99 15.52 -3.33 8.94
N TYR A 100 15.32 -3.90 10.14
CA TYR A 100 15.30 -3.09 11.37
C TYR A 100 16.61 -2.29 11.56
N ASN A 101 17.75 -2.92 11.30
CA ASN A 101 19.06 -2.28 11.39
C ASN A 101 19.24 -1.17 10.35
N MET A 102 18.75 -1.36 9.11
CA MET A 102 18.72 -0.31 8.09
C MET A 102 17.89 0.89 8.55
N LEU A 103 16.70 0.65 9.10
CA LEU A 103 15.83 1.71 9.62
C LEU A 103 16.48 2.43 10.80
N LYS A 104 17.16 1.71 11.70
CA LYS A 104 17.89 2.31 12.81
C LYS A 104 18.94 3.31 12.32
N LYS A 105 19.79 2.90 11.37
CA LYS A 105 20.78 3.79 10.73
C LYS A 105 20.13 4.99 10.02
N THR A 106 18.93 4.79 9.47
CA THR A 106 18.16 5.86 8.82
C THR A 106 17.72 6.90 9.84
N VAL A 107 17.18 6.49 10.99
CA VAL A 107 16.81 7.40 12.07
C VAL A 107 18.02 8.15 12.63
N ASP A 108 19.18 7.49 12.73
CA ASP A 108 20.42 8.15 13.15
C ASP A 108 20.84 9.28 12.18
N SER A 109 20.59 9.11 10.89
CA SER A 109 20.93 10.10 9.84
C SER A 109 19.84 11.15 9.61
N TYR A 110 18.58 10.79 9.88
CA TYR A 110 17.39 11.63 9.69
C TYR A 110 16.56 11.63 10.99
N PRO A 111 17.00 12.35 12.03
CA PRO A 111 16.41 12.27 13.36
C PRO A 111 14.96 12.78 13.42
N THR A 112 14.53 13.56 12.43
CA THR A 112 13.15 14.04 12.29
C THR A 112 12.21 13.04 11.61
N ALA A 113 12.75 11.95 11.04
CA ALA A 113 11.96 10.96 10.33
C ALA A 113 11.04 10.17 11.29
N LYS A 114 9.74 10.15 10.99
CA LYS A 114 8.72 9.47 11.80
C LYS A 114 8.54 8.03 11.32
N ILE A 115 9.38 7.11 11.80
CA ILE A 115 9.37 5.70 11.37
C ILE A 115 8.80 4.78 12.44
N TYR A 116 7.71 4.09 12.11
CA TYR A 116 7.04 3.09 12.92
C TYR A 116 7.19 1.72 12.28
N VAL A 117 7.23 0.67 13.11
CA VAL A 117 7.24 -0.72 12.66
C VAL A 117 6.02 -1.44 13.21
N THR A 118 5.38 -2.30 12.41
CA THR A 118 4.25 -3.11 12.86
C THR A 118 4.69 -4.11 13.94
N THR A 119 3.81 -4.39 14.90
CA THR A 119 4.05 -5.45 15.88
C THR A 119 3.76 -6.83 15.28
N GLU A 120 4.34 -7.88 15.86
CA GLU A 120 4.03 -9.27 15.48
C GLU A 120 2.54 -9.60 15.65
N LYS A 121 1.91 -9.09 16.72
CA LYS A 121 0.47 -9.21 16.94
C LYS A 121 -0.33 -8.59 15.79
N ARG A 122 0.08 -7.42 15.28
CA ARG A 122 -0.59 -6.76 14.15
C ARG A 122 -0.37 -7.52 12.84
N MET A 123 0.83 -8.06 12.62
CA MET A 123 1.13 -8.93 11.47
C MET A 123 0.23 -10.19 11.49
N SER A 124 0.18 -10.88 12.63
CA SER A 124 -0.67 -12.06 12.82
C SER A 124 -2.16 -11.75 12.66
N TYR A 125 -2.62 -10.60 13.16
CA TYR A 125 -3.99 -10.13 12.95
C TYR A 125 -4.34 -10.03 11.45
N CYS A 126 -3.45 -9.46 10.63
CA CYS A 126 -3.68 -9.34 9.18
C CYS A 126 -3.78 -10.73 8.51
N ASP A 127 -2.95 -11.69 8.92
CA ASP A 127 -3.00 -13.08 8.44
C ASP A 127 -4.33 -13.76 8.86
N VAL A 128 -4.81 -13.53 10.09
CA VAL A 128 -6.08 -14.07 10.60
C VAL A 128 -7.27 -13.48 9.85
N VAL A 129 -7.27 -12.17 9.59
CA VAL A 129 -8.33 -11.51 8.80
C VAL A 129 -8.37 -12.12 7.40
N PHE A 130 -7.22 -12.32 6.76
CA PHE A 130 -7.16 -12.94 5.42
C PHE A 130 -7.74 -14.34 5.43
N LYS A 131 -7.36 -15.17 6.41
CA LYS A 131 -7.90 -16.53 6.57
C LYS A 131 -9.42 -16.51 6.78
N LYS A 132 -9.92 -15.60 7.59
CA LYS A 132 -11.37 -15.46 7.86
C LYS A 132 -12.15 -15.06 6.61
N GLU A 133 -11.61 -14.14 5.81
CA GLU A 133 -12.29 -13.60 4.62
C GLU A 133 -12.24 -14.53 3.41
N THR A 134 -11.20 -15.37 3.31
CA THR A 134 -10.92 -16.19 2.13
C THR A 134 -11.05 -17.70 2.38
N GLY A 135 -11.06 -18.14 3.63
CA GLY A 135 -11.00 -19.56 4.02
C GLY A 135 -9.62 -20.20 3.82
N LYS A 136 -8.60 -19.45 3.39
CA LYS A 136 -7.24 -19.95 3.12
C LYS A 136 -6.24 -19.21 3.98
N ASP A 137 -5.30 -19.92 4.60
CA ASP A 137 -4.18 -19.25 5.26
C ASP A 137 -3.02 -18.93 4.30
N ARG A 138 -2.13 -18.06 4.76
CA ARG A 138 -0.98 -17.60 3.97
C ARG A 138 -0.09 -18.76 3.52
N VAL A 139 0.12 -19.76 4.38
CA VAL A 139 0.99 -20.91 4.12
C VAL A 139 0.34 -21.85 3.09
N GLN A 140 -0.93 -22.17 3.26
CA GLN A 140 -1.74 -22.95 2.33
C GLN A 140 -1.87 -22.28 0.97
N SER A 141 -1.92 -20.94 0.97
CA SER A 141 -1.93 -20.17 -0.27
C SER A 141 -0.55 -20.00 -0.89
N GLY A 142 0.55 -20.35 -0.22
CA GLY A 142 1.92 -20.12 -0.72
C GLY A 142 2.28 -18.65 -0.95
N SER A 143 1.53 -17.69 -0.39
CA SER A 143 1.59 -16.28 -0.80
C SER A 143 2.06 -15.32 0.30
N TYR A 144 2.26 -14.06 -0.04
CA TYR A 144 2.35 -12.95 0.90
C TYR A 144 1.19 -11.98 0.70
N LEU A 145 0.72 -11.36 1.79
CA LEU A 145 -0.26 -10.27 1.71
C LEU A 145 0.39 -9.04 1.06
N SER A 146 -0.36 -8.33 0.23
CA SER A 146 0.16 -7.12 -0.42
C SER A 146 0.28 -5.94 0.55
N THR A 147 1.07 -4.94 0.19
CA THR A 147 1.07 -3.66 0.93
C THR A 147 -0.32 -3.00 0.92
N GLY A 148 -1.11 -3.21 -0.13
CA GLY A 148 -2.50 -2.75 -0.21
C GLY A 148 -3.37 -3.33 0.90
N TRP A 149 -3.22 -4.62 1.20
CA TRP A 149 -3.92 -5.29 2.29
C TRP A 149 -3.62 -4.65 3.65
N PHE A 150 -2.34 -4.47 3.98
CA PHE A 150 -1.94 -3.82 5.23
C PHE A 150 -2.42 -2.36 5.29
N THR A 151 -2.35 -1.64 4.17
CA THR A 151 -2.76 -0.24 4.08
C THR A 151 -4.25 -0.08 4.35
N LEU A 152 -5.09 -0.90 3.72
CA LEU A 152 -6.54 -0.79 3.89
C LEU A 152 -6.98 -1.18 5.31
N ILE A 153 -6.38 -2.21 5.89
CA ILE A 153 -6.62 -2.58 7.30
C ILE A 153 -6.21 -1.45 8.26
N LEU A 154 -5.08 -0.79 8.03
CA LEU A 154 -4.64 0.34 8.87
C LEU A 154 -5.53 1.57 8.67
N ALA A 155 -5.95 1.87 7.44
CA ALA A 155 -6.82 3.00 7.16
C ALA A 155 -8.22 2.81 7.76
N MET A 156 -8.78 1.60 7.75
CA MET A 156 -10.07 1.30 8.40
C MET A 156 -10.03 1.52 9.92
N ASP A 157 -8.86 1.39 10.55
CA ASP A 157 -8.70 1.68 11.99
C ASP A 157 -8.51 3.19 12.28
N ALA A 158 -8.19 3.99 11.26
CA ALA A 158 -7.72 5.37 11.43
C ALA A 158 -8.60 6.43 10.78
N CYS A 159 -9.50 6.05 9.87
CA CYS A 159 -10.24 6.97 9.01
C CYS A 159 -11.76 6.71 9.12
N TYR A 160 -12.57 7.77 9.11
CA TYR A 160 -14.03 7.63 9.02
C TYR A 160 -14.47 7.29 7.59
N GLY A 161 -13.88 7.95 6.58
CA GLY A 161 -14.13 7.69 5.17
C GLY A 161 -12.84 7.42 4.40
N ILE A 162 -12.89 6.53 3.41
CA ILE A 162 -11.72 6.13 2.61
C ILE A 162 -12.04 6.22 1.13
N HIS A 163 -11.28 7.01 0.38
CA HIS A 163 -11.28 7.04 -1.07
C HIS A 163 -10.01 6.36 -1.59
N VAL A 164 -10.17 5.29 -2.37
CA VAL A 164 -9.07 4.54 -2.97
C VAL A 164 -8.98 4.90 -4.44
N TYR A 165 -7.84 5.46 -4.85
CA TYR A 165 -7.57 5.88 -6.22
C TYR A 165 -6.62 4.89 -6.90
N GLY A 166 -6.88 4.56 -8.16
CA GLY A 166 -5.94 3.80 -8.97
C GLY A 166 -5.97 2.31 -8.69
N MET A 167 -7.04 1.74 -8.14
CA MET A 167 -7.10 0.29 -7.91
C MET A 167 -8.17 -0.32 -8.79
N ILE A 168 -7.82 -1.34 -9.57
CA ILE A 168 -8.80 -2.12 -10.35
C ILE A 168 -9.49 -3.16 -9.47
N ASN A 169 -10.74 -3.55 -9.81
CA ASN A 169 -11.45 -4.62 -9.12
C ASN A 169 -11.00 -6.02 -9.60
N ASP A 170 -11.57 -7.08 -9.02
CA ASP A 170 -11.18 -8.47 -9.31
C ASP A 170 -11.63 -8.99 -10.69
N THR A 171 -12.56 -8.30 -11.35
CA THR A 171 -13.12 -8.66 -12.66
C THR A 171 -12.58 -7.80 -13.81
N TYR A 172 -11.92 -6.68 -13.51
CA TYR A 172 -11.45 -5.69 -14.49
C TYR A 172 -10.59 -6.33 -15.60
N CYS A 173 -9.57 -7.12 -15.23
CA CYS A 173 -8.68 -7.79 -16.18
C CYS A 173 -9.34 -8.87 -17.04
N LYS A 174 -10.61 -9.18 -16.80
CA LYS A 174 -11.41 -10.13 -17.59
C LYS A 174 -12.52 -9.44 -18.39
N SER A 175 -12.72 -8.13 -18.19
CA SER A 175 -13.70 -7.35 -18.93
C SER A 175 -13.21 -7.10 -20.36
N GLU A 176 -14.14 -7.00 -21.32
CA GLU A 176 -13.74 -6.68 -22.69
C GLU A 176 -13.28 -5.22 -22.79
N GLY A 177 -12.22 -4.97 -23.56
CA GLY A 177 -11.73 -3.62 -23.85
C GLY A 177 -11.10 -2.87 -22.66
N PHE A 178 -10.69 -3.57 -21.59
CA PHE A 178 -10.04 -2.91 -20.46
C PHE A 178 -8.77 -2.16 -20.88
N ARG A 179 -8.53 -1.00 -20.25
CA ARG A 179 -7.33 -0.19 -20.50
C ARG A 179 -6.10 -0.92 -19.94
N LYS A 180 -5.17 -1.28 -20.83
CA LYS A 180 -3.84 -1.77 -20.49
C LYS A 180 -2.95 -0.61 -20.01
N VAL A 181 -2.28 -0.82 -18.89
CA VAL A 181 -1.39 0.16 -18.26
C VAL A 181 -0.20 -0.57 -17.65
N PRO A 182 0.95 0.08 -17.48
CA PRO A 182 2.04 -0.49 -16.69
C PRO A 182 1.58 -0.80 -15.26
N TYR A 183 2.22 -1.79 -14.63
CA TYR A 183 1.94 -2.16 -13.24
C TYR A 183 2.09 -0.99 -12.26
N HIS A 184 3.02 -0.07 -12.51
CA HIS A 184 3.22 1.13 -11.72
C HIS A 184 3.10 2.41 -12.55
N TYR A 185 2.58 3.51 -11.97
CA TYR A 185 2.48 4.80 -12.69
C TYR A 185 3.82 5.50 -12.90
N TYR A 186 4.88 5.09 -12.19
CA TYR A 186 6.13 5.84 -12.07
C TYR A 186 7.35 5.16 -12.70
N GLU A 187 7.17 3.98 -13.29
CA GLU A 187 8.23 3.24 -13.94
C GLU A 187 7.68 2.41 -15.10
N PRO A 188 8.46 2.19 -16.17
CA PRO A 188 8.10 1.18 -17.15
C PRO A 188 8.08 -0.19 -16.48
N GLY A 189 7.16 -1.04 -16.90
CA GLY A 189 7.02 -2.37 -16.31
C GLY A 189 6.13 -3.26 -17.16
N ARG A 190 5.84 -4.46 -16.63
CA ARG A 190 4.84 -5.33 -17.23
C ARG A 190 3.47 -4.66 -17.19
N ASP A 191 2.57 -5.15 -18.04
CA ASP A 191 1.16 -4.81 -17.94
C ASP A 191 0.61 -5.17 -16.54
N GLU A 192 -0.24 -4.30 -16.00
CA GLU A 192 -0.82 -4.45 -14.65
C GLU A 192 -1.54 -5.79 -14.47
N CYS A 193 -2.34 -6.20 -15.46
CA CYS A 193 -3.12 -7.43 -15.38
C CYS A 193 -2.23 -8.67 -15.51
N GLU A 194 -1.22 -8.63 -16.37
CA GLU A 194 -0.23 -9.70 -16.49
C GLU A 194 0.54 -9.92 -15.17
N GLU A 195 0.99 -8.83 -14.53
CA GLU A 195 1.67 -8.91 -13.23
C GLU A 195 0.75 -9.48 -12.15
N TYR A 196 -0.51 -9.04 -12.11
CA TYR A 196 -1.48 -9.58 -11.16
C TYR A 196 -1.76 -11.05 -11.36
N PHE A 197 -1.95 -11.53 -12.60
CA PHE A 197 -2.19 -12.95 -12.85
C PHE A 197 -0.94 -13.80 -12.58
N LEU A 198 0.25 -13.30 -12.88
CA LEU A 198 1.51 -13.98 -12.55
C LEU A 198 1.62 -14.21 -11.04
N HIS A 199 1.36 -13.18 -10.23
CA HIS A 199 1.41 -13.28 -8.78
C HIS A 199 0.25 -14.11 -8.21
N GLU A 200 -0.98 -13.93 -8.71
CA GLU A 200 -2.18 -14.63 -8.25
C GLU A 200 -2.04 -16.15 -8.43
N ASN A 201 -1.39 -16.60 -9.51
CA ASN A 201 -1.23 -18.02 -9.84
C ASN A 201 0.13 -18.60 -9.43
N ALA A 202 1.06 -17.79 -8.93
CA ALA A 202 2.35 -18.28 -8.49
C ALA A 202 2.19 -19.30 -7.35
N PRO A 203 2.85 -20.48 -7.41
CA PRO A 203 2.73 -21.51 -6.38
C PRO A 203 3.32 -21.07 -5.04
N TYR A 204 4.39 -20.27 -5.07
CA TYR A 204 5.07 -19.73 -3.89
C TYR A 204 5.53 -18.29 -4.13
N GLY A 205 5.60 -17.49 -3.06
CA GLY A 205 6.21 -16.15 -3.06
C GLY A 205 5.40 -15.06 -3.77
N GLY A 206 4.31 -15.41 -4.44
CA GLY A 206 3.39 -14.46 -5.07
C GLY A 206 2.49 -13.72 -4.07
N HIS A 207 1.70 -12.80 -4.60
CA HIS A 207 0.62 -12.13 -3.87
C HIS A 207 -0.72 -12.62 -4.40
N ARG A 208 -1.77 -12.58 -3.57
CA ARG A 208 -3.12 -12.94 -4.01
C ARG A 208 -3.93 -11.69 -4.33
N PHE A 209 -3.41 -10.86 -5.23
CA PHE A 209 -3.98 -9.55 -5.55
C PHE A 209 -5.46 -9.58 -5.97
N ILE A 210 -5.87 -10.56 -6.79
CA ILE A 210 -7.27 -10.69 -7.24
C ILE A 210 -8.13 -11.19 -6.09
N THR A 211 -7.63 -12.14 -5.29
CA THR A 211 -8.33 -12.61 -4.09
C THR A 211 -8.50 -11.48 -3.05
N GLU A 212 -7.47 -10.67 -2.82
CA GLU A 212 -7.54 -9.50 -1.92
C GLU A 212 -8.58 -8.48 -2.41
N LYS A 213 -8.62 -8.18 -3.72
CA LYS A 213 -9.64 -7.27 -4.30
C LYS A 213 -11.06 -7.75 -4.10
N LYS A 214 -11.32 -9.07 -4.18
CA LYS A 214 -12.64 -9.64 -3.83
C LYS A 214 -13.03 -9.34 -2.39
N VAL A 215 -12.07 -9.41 -1.47
CA VAL A 215 -12.30 -9.05 -0.07
C VAL A 215 -12.52 -7.55 0.09
N PHE A 216 -11.74 -6.71 -0.59
CA PHE A 216 -11.91 -5.26 -0.56
C PHE A 216 -13.29 -4.83 -1.04
N ALA A 217 -13.83 -5.50 -2.07
CA ALA A 217 -15.20 -5.26 -2.53
C ALA A 217 -16.24 -5.60 -1.44
N LYS A 218 -16.03 -6.66 -0.65
CA LYS A 218 -16.88 -6.98 0.50
C LYS A 218 -16.77 -5.94 1.62
N TRP A 219 -15.56 -5.43 1.88
CA TRP A 219 -15.34 -4.40 2.89
C TRP A 219 -15.99 -3.07 2.49
N ALA A 220 -15.95 -2.70 1.21
CA ALA A 220 -16.59 -1.50 0.69
C ALA A 220 -18.11 -1.47 0.89
N LYS A 221 -18.76 -2.62 0.96
CA LYS A 221 -20.21 -2.70 1.26
C LYS A 221 -20.55 -2.42 2.72
N LYS A 222 -19.58 -2.58 3.62
CA LYS A 222 -19.78 -2.53 5.09
C LYS A 222 -19.15 -1.30 5.74
N ASN A 223 -18.29 -0.60 5.02
CA ASN A 223 -17.52 0.54 5.48
C ASN A 223 -17.63 1.66 4.44
N ALA A 224 -17.38 2.90 4.83
CA ALA A 224 -17.37 4.05 3.92
C ALA A 224 -16.10 4.05 3.05
N ILE A 225 -15.98 3.09 2.14
CA ILE A 225 -14.85 2.93 1.21
C ILE A 225 -15.35 3.07 -0.22
N ILE A 226 -14.82 4.06 -0.94
CA ILE A 226 -15.10 4.31 -2.35
C ILE A 226 -13.84 3.99 -3.15
N PHE A 227 -13.98 3.19 -4.20
CA PHE A 227 -12.90 2.92 -5.16
C PHE A 227 -13.16 3.69 -6.44
N THR A 228 -12.16 4.42 -6.92
CA THR A 228 -12.25 5.28 -8.09
C THR A 228 -10.98 5.23 -8.94
N HIS A 229 -11.12 5.65 -10.21
CA HIS A 229 -10.06 5.66 -11.22
C HIS A 229 -9.33 4.31 -11.34
N PRO A 230 -10.05 3.19 -11.64
CA PRO A 230 -11.44 3.13 -12.11
C PRO A 230 -12.48 2.94 -10.98
N ASN A 231 -13.73 3.32 -11.26
CA ASN A 231 -14.84 3.14 -10.31
C ASN A 231 -15.22 1.66 -10.15
N TRP A 232 -15.42 1.21 -8.90
CA TRP A 232 -15.92 -0.14 -8.64
C TRP A 232 -17.44 -0.14 -8.53
N THR A 233 -18.08 -1.08 -9.21
CA THR A 233 -19.49 -1.41 -8.93
C THR A 233 -19.52 -2.46 -7.84
N VAL A 234 -19.98 -2.08 -6.64
CA VAL A 234 -20.11 -2.96 -5.49
C VAL A 234 -21.57 -3.41 -5.35
N SER A 235 -22.01 -4.34 -6.21
CA SER A 235 -23.32 -5.01 -6.10
C SER A 235 -23.30 -6.04 -4.98
#